data_AF-A0A924AQ70-F1
#
_entry.id   AF-A0A924AQ70-F1
#
_cell.length_a   1.000
_cell.length_b   1.000
_cell.length_c   1.000
_cell.angle_alpha   90.00
_cell.angle_beta   90.00
_cell.angle_gamma   90.00
#
_symmetry.space_group_name_H-M   'P 1'
#
loop_
_entity.id
_entity.type
_entity.pdbx_description
1 polymer ?
#
loop_
_entity_poly.entity_id
_entity_poly.type
_entity_poly.pdbx_seq_one_letter_code
_entity_poly.pdbx_strand_id
1 'polypeptide(L)' 'IADEVTYPLAVNGKVRDQLVLPATATAAEIVAAVRASDFLDRFADGKPAKKIIVVPGRMVNVVV' A
#
# COMPACT_ATOMS: atom_id res chain seq x y z
N ILE A 1 13.26 -13.69 -14.25
CA ILE A 1 12.94 -13.80 -12.80
C ILE A 1 12.10 -12.58 -12.50
N ALA A 2 10.85 -12.74 -12.09
CA ALA A 2 10.06 -11.61 -11.62
C ALA A 2 10.44 -11.43 -10.16
N ASP A 3 11.27 -10.42 -9.87
CA ASP A 3 11.59 -10.10 -8.48
C ASP A 3 10.32 -9.56 -7.82
N GLU A 4 9.78 -10.30 -6.87
CA GLU A 4 8.65 -9.87 -6.06
C GLU A 4 9.18 -9.15 -4.83
N VAL A 5 8.61 -7.98 -4.54
CA VAL A 5 8.94 -7.17 -3.37
C VAL A 5 7.75 -7.14 -2.45
N THR A 6 8.00 -7.46 -1.18
CA THR A 6 7.02 -7.30 -0.11
C THR A 6 7.00 -5.85 0.34
N TYR A 7 5.87 -5.17 0.09
CA TYR A 7 5.62 -3.81 0.53
C TYR A 7 4.82 -3.82 1.83
N PRO A 8 5.40 -3.43 2.97
CA PRO A 8 4.61 -3.21 4.18
C PRO A 8 3.65 -2.04 3.97
N LEU A 9 2.36 -2.29 4.19
CA LEU A 9 1.29 -1.31 4.16
C LEU A 9 1.08 -0.75 5.57
N ALA A 10 1.29 0.55 5.71
CA ALA A 10 1.08 1.29 6.95
C ALA A 10 -0.13 2.22 6.83
N VAL A 11 -0.85 2.41 7.94
CA VAL A 11 -1.89 3.43 8.08
C VAL A 11 -1.48 4.37 9.22
N ASN A 12 -1.41 5.67 8.94
CA ASN A 12 -0.98 6.69 9.90
C ASN A 12 0.33 6.31 10.63
N GLY A 13 1.29 5.74 9.88
CA GLY A 13 2.61 5.33 10.40
C GLY A 13 2.63 3.99 11.15
N LYS A 14 1.50 3.28 11.28
CA LYS A 14 1.46 1.92 11.85
C LYS A 14 1.32 0.88 10.76
N VAL A 15 2.27 -0.05 10.65
CA VAL A 15 2.17 -1.19 9.73
C VAL A 15 0.97 -2.04 10.13
N ARG A 16 0.08 -2.30 9.17
CA ARG A 16 -1.15 -3.07 9.37
C ARG A 16 -1.17 -4.34 8.55
N ASP A 17 -0.58 -4.30 7.35
CA ASP A 17 -0.58 -5.40 6.41
C ASP A 17 0.67 -5.36 5.53
N GLN A 18 0.81 -6.33 4.63
CA GLN A 18 1.88 -6.40 3.65
C GLN A 18 1.32 -6.84 2.30
N LEU A 19 1.81 -6.23 1.23
CA LEU A 19 1.39 -6.51 -0.13
C LEU A 19 2.60 -6.92 -0.96
N VAL A 20 2.54 -8.11 -1.57
CA VAL A 20 3.58 -8.57 -2.48
C VAL A 20 3.26 -8.05 -3.87
N LEU A 21 4.17 -7.29 -4.46
CA LEU A 21 4.04 -6.75 -5.82
C LEU A 21 5.35 -6.92 -6.57
N PRO A 22 5.33 -6.92 -7.92
CA PRO A 22 6.55 -6.93 -8.71
C PRO A 22 7.47 -5.76 -8.35
N ALA A 23 8.79 -5.98 -8.34
CA ALA A 23 9.80 -4.93 -8.16
C ALA A 23 9.69 -3.81 -9.20
N THR A 24 9.11 -4.14 -10.37
CA THR A 24 8.86 -3.22 -11.49
C THR A 24 7.53 -2.46 -11.37
N ALA A 25 6.71 -2.73 -10.34
CA ALA A 25 5.43 -2.07 -10.17
C ALA A 25 5.61 -0.57 -9.95
N THR A 26 4.88 0.21 -10.74
CA THR A 26 4.87 1.66 -10.62
C THR A 26 4.07 2.11 -9.40
N ALA A 27 4.34 3.32 -8.91
CA ALA A 27 3.57 3.88 -7.80
C ALA A 27 2.06 3.92 -8.10
N ALA A 28 1.67 4.14 -9.36
CA ALA A 28 0.26 4.13 -9.77
C ALA A 28 -0.38 2.75 -9.65
N GLU A 29 0.32 1.69 -10.06
CA GLU A 29 -0.15 0.31 -9.93
C GLU A 29 -0.23 -0.12 -8.47
N ILE A 30 0.75 0.26 -7.64
CA ILE A 30 0.73 0.00 -6.20
C ILE A 30 -0.47 0.70 -5.54
N VAL A 31 -0.75 1.96 -5.90
CA VAL A 31 -1.92 2.69 -5.40
C VAL A 31 -3.22 2.03 -5.86
N ALA A 32 -3.30 1.60 -7.12
CA ALA A 32 -4.47 0.90 -7.63
C ALA A 32 -4.69 -0.43 -6.90
N ALA A 33 -3.64 -1.21 -6.66
CA ALA A 33 -3.71 -2.46 -5.90
C ALA A 33 -4.16 -2.25 -4.44
N VAL A 34 -3.64 -1.22 -3.78
CA VAL A 34 -4.04 -0.87 -2.39
C VAL A 34 -5.46 -0.33 -2.33
N ARG A 35 -5.93 0.36 -3.37
CA ARG A 35 -7.33 0.82 -3.47
C ARG A 35 -8.30 -0.28 -3.87
N ALA A 36 -7.85 -1.27 -4.62
CA ALA A 36 -8.64 -2.43 -5.02
C ALA A 36 -8.69 -3.51 -3.92
N SER A 37 -7.77 -3.46 -2.95
CA SER A 37 -7.80 -4.37 -1.81
C SER A 37 -8.69 -3.86 -0.70
N ASP A 38 -9.20 -4.78 0.11
CA ASP A 38 -9.97 -4.45 1.32
C ASP A 38 -9.12 -3.78 2.41
N PHE A 39 -7.85 -3.45 2.15
CA PHE A 39 -6.94 -2.84 3.11
C PHE A 39 -7.49 -1.50 3.62
N LEU A 40 -7.94 -0.65 2.71
CA LEU A 40 -8.52 0.64 3.09
C LEU A 40 -9.81 0.44 3.87
N ASP A 41 -10.69 -0.47 3.45
CA ASP A 41 -11.95 -0.69 4.16
C ASP A 41 -11.75 -1.28 5.57
N ARG A 42 -10.73 -2.13 5.73
CA ARG A 42 -10.42 -2.77 7.02
C ARG A 42 -9.63 -1.88 7.97
N PHE A 43 -8.75 -1.03 7.47
CA PHE A 43 -7.80 -0.28 8.29
C PHE A 43 -7.98 1.24 8.25
N ALA A 44 -8.83 1.78 7.36
CA ALA A 44 -9.10 3.20 7.31
C ALA A 44 -10.19 3.66 8.28
N ASP A 45 -10.72 2.79 9.15
CA ASP A 45 -11.69 3.13 10.21
C ASP A 45 -12.89 3.95 9.68
N GLY A 46 -13.37 3.61 8.48
CA GLY A 46 -14.48 4.31 7.80
C GLY A 46 -14.13 5.70 7.26
N LYS A 47 -12.85 6.09 7.25
CA LYS A 47 -12.37 7.35 6.68
C LYS A 47 -11.78 7.13 5.29
N PRO A 48 -12.01 8.06 4.34
CA PRO A 48 -11.36 7.99 3.05
C PRO A 48 -9.85 8.23 3.19
N ALA A 49 -9.04 7.47 2.45
CA ALA A 49 -7.60 7.71 2.37
C ALA A 49 -7.32 9.11 1.79
N LYS A 50 -6.86 10.04 2.64
CA LYS A 50 -6.49 11.41 2.25
C LYS A 50 -5.25 11.43 1.36
N LYS A 51 -4.27 10.57 1.64
CA LYS A 51 -3.02 10.50 0.90
C LYS A 51 -2.44 9.10 0.94
N ILE A 52 -2.00 8.59 -0.20
CA ILE A 52 -1.27 7.33 -0.28
C ILE A 52 0.16 7.67 -0.71
N ILE A 53 1.13 7.34 0.12
CA ILE A 53 2.55 7.61 -0.06
C ILE A 53 3.21 6.29 -0.37
N VAL A 54 3.66 6.13 -1.61
CA VAL A 54 4.37 4.92 -2.04
C VAL A 54 5.86 5.21 -2.08
N VAL A 55 6.64 4.35 -1.42
CA VAL A 55 8.09 4.31 -1.51
C VAL A 55 8.46 3.01 -2.24
N PRO A 56 8.78 3.08 -3.55
CA PRO A 56 9.14 1.91 -4.35
C PRO A 56 10.28 1.13 -3.71
N GLY A 57 10.18 -0.20 -3.70
CA GLY A 57 11.14 -1.08 -3.07
C GLY A 57 11.19 -1.03 -1.53
N ARG A 58 10.32 -0.26 -0.85
CA ARG A 58 10.45 -0.04 0.60
C ARG A 58 9.16 -0.17 1.41
N MET A 59 8.13 0.65 1.16
CA MET A 59 6.87 0.62 1.91
C MET A 59 5.77 1.46 1.27
N VAL A 60 4.53 1.26 1.72
CA VAL A 60 3.39 2.14 1.40
C VAL A 60 2.80 2.66 2.69
N ASN A 61 2.58 3.97 2.79
CA ASN A 61 1.90 4.59 3.92
C ASN A 61 0.63 5.29 3.44
N VAL A 62 -0.48 4.90 4.04
CA VAL A 62 -1.79 5.50 3.83
C VAL A 62 -2.07 6.45 4.97
N VAL A 63 -2.41 7.68 4.63
CA VAL A 63 -2.89 8.71 5.55
C VAL A 63 -4.41 8.76 5.42
N VAL A 64 -5.11 8.55 6.52
CA VAL A 64 -6.59 8.62 6.63
C VAL A 64 -7.01 9.83 7.47
#